data_AF-A0A7V4XA58-F1
#
_entry.id   AF-A0A7V4XA58-F1
#
_cell.length_a   1.000
_cell.length_b   1.000
_cell.length_c   1.000
_cell.angle_alpha   90.00
_cell.angle_beta   90.00
_cell.angle_gamma   90.00
#
_symmetry.space_group_name_H-M   'P 1'
#
loop_
_entity.id
_entity.type
_entity.pdbx_description
1 polymer ?
#
loop_
_entity_poly.entity_id
_entity_poly.type
_entity_poly.pdbx_seq_one_letter_code
_entity_poly.pdbx_strand_id
1 'polypeptide(L)'
;MLSKHYQNSKLNLFPSDPVKNLDLQNQFFTSHLITYIGNKRRLLPFLYKGFLKIREKLGKKKMVILDGFAGSGAAARLLKAFASELHVNDLEDYAETLNRAYLANKSEIDIKKLEKYINWLNENKLKLKTNEIGFIEKNYAPKDDDNVQQGERVFYTNKNAKIIDNLRRLIDEIPKEYKHFCLASLLVKASIHTNTSGVFKGFHKYNGNGHFGGRGENALSRIKKEIMLDMPEFSDFECPVFIYKQDVNELVKDNRLPFFDLVYYDPPYNQHPYGSNYFMLNIINGGKPVEIQNGVSGIAKEWNRSVYNKRKIAENAMNQLLADTRAKFIAISYNNEGIIPINVFKKILSQYGKWELMEQDYNTYRGSRNLHDRDIKVKELLWILEKKTA
;
A
#
# COMPACT_ATOMS: atom_id res chain seq x y z
N MET A 1 -10.05 14.70 -67.54
CA MET A 1 -10.03 15.46 -66.27
C MET A 1 -11.44 15.37 -65.69
N LEU A 2 -11.75 14.82 -64.51
CA LEU A 2 -11.03 14.70 -63.26
C LEU A 2 -11.29 13.34 -62.60
N SER A 3 -10.25 12.90 -61.91
CA SER A 3 -10.07 11.62 -61.22
C SER A 3 -10.52 11.66 -59.76
N LYS A 4 -11.02 10.50 -59.30
CA LYS A 4 -10.80 9.88 -57.97
C LYS A 4 -10.83 10.79 -56.72
N HIS A 5 -11.87 10.62 -55.91
CA HIS A 5 -11.76 10.65 -54.44
C HIS A 5 -12.44 9.43 -53.83
N TYR A 6 -11.74 8.29 -53.90
CA TYR A 6 -11.82 7.26 -52.87
C TYR A 6 -10.75 7.62 -51.85
N GLN A 7 -11.14 8.22 -50.72
CA GLN A 7 -10.27 8.29 -49.55
C GLN A 7 -10.59 7.11 -48.63
N ASN A 8 -9.61 6.21 -48.57
CA ASN A 8 -9.48 5.12 -47.61
C ASN A 8 -9.77 5.61 -46.18
N SER A 9 -10.91 5.21 -45.63
CA SER A 9 -11.01 5.01 -44.19
C SER A 9 -10.13 3.80 -43.84
N LYS A 10 -8.92 4.07 -43.35
CA LYS A 10 -8.12 3.04 -42.68
C LYS A 10 -8.92 2.56 -41.47
N LEU A 11 -9.63 1.45 -41.65
CA LEU A 11 -10.14 0.62 -40.57
C LEU A 11 -8.94 0.27 -39.67
N ASN A 12 -8.90 0.84 -38.46
CA ASN A 12 -7.96 0.41 -37.42
C ASN A 12 -8.38 -0.99 -36.96
N LEU A 13 -7.86 -2.02 -37.65
CA LEU A 13 -8.24 -3.43 -37.52
C LEU A 13 -7.64 -4.16 -36.30
N PHE A 14 -7.18 -3.44 -35.29
CA PHE A 14 -6.81 -4.03 -34.00
C PHE A 14 -7.30 -3.11 -32.88
N PRO A 15 -8.14 -3.57 -31.94
CA PRO A 15 -8.30 -2.85 -30.70
C PRO A 15 -6.91 -2.74 -30.06
N SER A 16 -6.45 -1.51 -29.84
CA SER A 16 -5.18 -1.24 -29.20
C SER A 16 -5.10 -2.02 -27.89
N ASP A 17 -4.04 -2.79 -27.67
CA ASP A 17 -3.85 -3.53 -26.41
C ASP A 17 -3.82 -2.50 -25.26
N PRO A 18 -4.86 -2.44 -24.41
CA PRO A 18 -5.01 -1.35 -23.45
C PRO A 18 -3.92 -1.38 -22.38
N VAL A 19 -3.30 -2.55 -22.16
CA VAL A 19 -2.17 -2.69 -21.25
C VAL A 19 -0.90 -2.11 -21.87
N LYS A 20 -0.67 -2.26 -23.18
CA LYS A 20 0.53 -1.72 -23.84
C LYS A 20 0.57 -0.19 -23.84
N ASN A 21 -0.60 0.44 -23.78
CA ASN A 21 -0.76 1.90 -23.77
C ASN A 21 -1.18 2.43 -22.39
N LEU A 22 -0.83 1.72 -21.32
CA LEU A 22 -1.21 2.09 -19.97
C LEU A 22 -0.57 3.42 -19.56
N ASP A 23 -1.40 4.41 -19.26
CA ASP A 23 -0.92 5.68 -18.70
C ASP A 23 -0.70 5.54 -17.18
N LEU A 24 0.57 5.34 -16.80
CA LEU A 24 0.97 5.24 -15.40
C LEU A 24 0.92 6.59 -14.65
N GLN A 25 0.65 7.71 -15.33
CA GLN A 25 0.39 8.99 -14.68
C GLN A 25 -1.08 9.18 -14.28
N ASN A 26 -1.98 8.31 -14.75
CA ASN A 26 -3.38 8.31 -14.37
C ASN A 26 -3.55 8.35 -12.84
N GLN A 27 -4.54 9.10 -12.35
CA GLN A 27 -4.78 9.33 -10.92
C GLN A 27 -4.98 8.03 -10.14
N PHE A 28 -5.52 6.98 -10.76
CA PHE A 28 -5.65 5.67 -10.14
C PHE A 28 -4.31 5.10 -9.64
N PHE A 29 -3.22 5.33 -10.38
CA PHE A 29 -1.88 4.86 -9.99
C PHE A 29 -1.13 5.83 -9.08
N THR A 30 -1.43 7.13 -9.16
CA THR A 30 -0.60 8.17 -8.56
C THR A 30 -1.18 8.82 -7.30
N SER A 31 -2.50 8.70 -7.10
CA SER A 31 -3.28 9.34 -6.02
C SER A 31 -3.85 8.32 -5.02
N HIS A 32 -4.44 8.82 -3.92
CA HIS A 32 -5.08 7.99 -2.90
C HIS A 32 -4.19 6.89 -2.35
N LEU A 33 -2.92 7.23 -2.10
CA LEU A 33 -1.92 6.34 -1.52
C LEU A 33 -1.60 6.81 -0.12
N ILE A 34 -1.45 5.87 0.81
CA ILE A 34 -0.92 6.19 2.13
C ILE A 34 0.58 6.49 2.06
N THR A 35 1.06 7.37 2.94
CA THR A 35 2.50 7.55 3.12
C THR A 35 3.10 6.25 3.67
N TYR A 36 3.87 5.54 2.85
CA TYR A 36 4.29 4.17 3.14
C TYR A 36 5.74 3.93 2.68
N ILE A 37 6.59 3.45 3.58
CA ILE A 37 7.98 3.11 3.27
C ILE A 37 7.97 1.93 2.31
N GLY A 38 8.75 2.05 1.25
CA GLY A 38 8.81 1.02 0.21
C GLY A 38 7.60 1.01 -0.73
N ASN A 39 6.71 2.01 -0.68
CA ASN A 39 5.62 2.13 -1.65
C ASN A 39 6.18 2.13 -3.09
N LYS A 40 5.63 1.23 -3.91
CA LYS A 40 6.10 0.97 -5.28
C LYS A 40 5.64 1.98 -6.33
N ARG A 41 4.95 3.08 -5.98
CA ARG A 41 4.47 4.09 -6.95
C ARG A 41 5.56 4.54 -7.93
N ARG A 42 6.75 4.87 -7.43
CA ARG A 42 7.88 5.31 -8.29
C ARG A 42 8.48 4.18 -9.13
N LEU A 43 8.22 2.93 -8.77
CA LEU A 43 8.70 1.73 -9.44
C LEU A 43 7.66 1.11 -10.38
N LEU A 44 6.44 1.67 -10.47
CA LEU A 44 5.43 1.14 -11.39
C LEU A 44 5.92 1.04 -12.85
N PRO A 45 6.67 2.02 -13.42
CA PRO A 45 7.22 1.85 -14.77
C PRO A 45 8.21 0.69 -14.90
N PHE A 46 8.96 0.39 -13.84
CA PHE A 46 9.90 -0.72 -13.80
C PHE A 46 9.18 -2.06 -13.71
N LEU A 47 8.22 -2.17 -12.77
CA LEU A 47 7.38 -3.35 -12.59
C LEU A 47 6.54 -3.64 -13.85
N TYR A 48 5.99 -2.60 -14.46
CA TYR A 48 5.24 -2.67 -15.71
C TYR A 48 6.04 -3.38 -16.81
N LYS A 49 7.32 -3.02 -17.00
CA LYS A 49 8.19 -3.68 -17.97
C LYS A 49 8.37 -5.17 -17.67
N GLY A 50 8.60 -5.53 -16.40
CA GLY A 50 8.73 -6.92 -15.99
C GLY A 50 7.44 -7.72 -16.20
N PHE A 51 6.30 -7.20 -15.78
CA PHE A 51 5.00 -7.85 -15.95
C PHE A 51 4.59 -7.96 -17.42
N LEU A 52 4.87 -6.94 -18.23
CA LEU A 52 4.64 -6.97 -19.67
C LEU A 52 5.48 -8.06 -20.35
N LYS A 53 6.76 -8.17 -19.99
CA LYS A 53 7.65 -9.22 -20.52
C LYS A 53 7.14 -10.63 -20.18
N ILE A 54 6.70 -10.85 -18.93
CA ILE A 54 6.12 -12.13 -18.50
C ILE A 54 4.85 -12.44 -19.29
N ARG A 55 3.95 -11.45 -19.43
CA ARG A 55 2.72 -11.59 -20.21
C ARG A 55 2.99 -11.96 -21.67
N GLU A 56 3.97 -11.32 -22.31
CA GLU A 56 4.36 -11.59 -23.69
C GLU A 56 4.95 -13.00 -23.84
N LYS A 57 5.81 -13.42 -22.90
CA LYS A 57 6.37 -14.78 -22.90
C LYS A 57 5.29 -15.87 -22.72
N LEU A 58 4.24 -15.58 -21.95
CA LEU A 58 3.09 -16.47 -21.80
C LEU A 58 2.15 -16.47 -23.02
N GLY A 59 2.29 -15.51 -23.94
CA GLY A 59 1.38 -15.35 -25.08
C GLY A 59 -0.08 -15.05 -24.68
N LYS A 60 -0.31 -14.49 -23.48
CA LYS A 60 -1.65 -14.25 -22.92
C LYS A 60 -2.03 -12.78 -22.98
N LYS A 61 -3.32 -12.49 -23.20
CA LYS A 61 -3.87 -11.13 -23.08
C LYS A 61 -3.95 -10.65 -21.63
N LYS A 62 -4.37 -11.56 -20.73
CA LYS A 62 -4.58 -11.37 -19.30
C LYS A 62 -4.14 -12.63 -18.53
N MET A 63 -3.79 -12.48 -17.25
CA MET A 63 -3.18 -13.53 -16.42
C MET A 63 -4.00 -13.76 -15.13
N VAL A 64 -3.96 -14.97 -14.57
CA VAL A 64 -4.37 -15.21 -13.17
C VAL A 64 -3.21 -14.82 -12.26
N ILE A 65 -3.40 -13.83 -11.40
CA ILE A 65 -2.31 -13.17 -10.66
C ILE A 65 -2.53 -13.22 -9.16
N LEU A 66 -1.45 -13.43 -8.39
CA LEU A 66 -1.39 -13.18 -6.95
C LEU A 66 -0.39 -12.05 -6.64
N ASP A 67 -0.78 -11.06 -5.85
CA ASP A 67 0.12 -10.17 -5.10
C ASP A 67 0.16 -10.63 -3.64
N GLY A 68 1.27 -11.24 -3.23
CA GLY A 68 1.38 -11.90 -1.92
C GLY A 68 1.71 -10.96 -0.75
N PHE A 69 2.23 -9.77 -1.05
CA PHE A 69 2.66 -8.75 -0.07
C PHE A 69 2.20 -7.37 -0.54
N ALA A 70 0.90 -7.21 -0.68
CA ALA A 70 0.33 -6.08 -1.40
C ALA A 70 0.57 -4.73 -0.72
N GLY A 71 0.73 -4.73 0.61
CA GLY A 71 0.78 -3.52 1.43
C GLY A 71 -0.39 -2.60 1.11
N SER A 72 -0.09 -1.34 0.79
CA SER A 72 -1.12 -0.36 0.41
C SER A 72 -1.69 -0.53 -1.01
N GLY A 73 -1.28 -1.57 -1.76
CA GLY A 73 -1.86 -1.94 -3.05
C GLY A 73 -1.28 -1.26 -4.29
N ALA A 74 -0.14 -0.56 -4.20
CA ALA A 74 0.42 0.15 -5.36
C ALA A 74 0.75 -0.81 -6.54
N ALA A 75 1.39 -1.95 -6.24
CA ALA A 75 1.68 -2.98 -7.24
C ALA A 75 0.40 -3.72 -7.66
N ALA A 76 -0.48 -4.08 -6.71
CA ALA A 76 -1.78 -4.69 -7.00
C ALA A 76 -2.63 -3.86 -7.98
N ARG A 77 -2.66 -2.51 -7.85
CA ARG A 77 -3.34 -1.62 -8.79
C ARG A 77 -2.80 -1.75 -10.21
N LEU A 78 -1.47 -1.84 -10.36
CA LEU A 78 -0.83 -2.10 -11.66
C LEU A 78 -1.19 -3.50 -12.17
N LEU A 79 -1.09 -4.53 -11.32
CA LEU A 79 -1.40 -5.92 -11.67
C LEU A 79 -2.85 -6.10 -12.12
N LYS A 80 -3.81 -5.31 -11.60
CA LYS A 80 -5.21 -5.32 -12.06
C LYS A 80 -5.34 -5.04 -13.57
N ALA A 81 -4.47 -4.22 -14.14
CA ALA A 81 -4.43 -3.99 -15.59
C ALA A 81 -4.00 -5.25 -16.38
N PHE A 82 -3.23 -6.15 -15.77
CA PHE A 82 -2.76 -7.41 -16.36
C PHE A 82 -3.64 -8.62 -16.04
N ALA A 83 -4.51 -8.50 -15.04
CA ALA A 83 -5.25 -9.62 -14.49
C ALA A 83 -6.52 -9.97 -15.28
N SER A 84 -6.77 -11.26 -15.46
CA SER A 84 -8.11 -11.83 -15.69
C SER A 84 -8.78 -12.18 -14.36
N GLU A 85 -7.98 -12.43 -13.33
CA GLU A 85 -8.37 -12.70 -11.95
C GLU A 85 -7.20 -12.26 -11.05
N LEU A 86 -7.49 -11.50 -9.99
CA LEU A 86 -6.48 -10.92 -9.12
C LEU A 86 -6.70 -11.34 -7.65
N HIS A 87 -5.70 -12.00 -7.08
CA HIS A 87 -5.63 -12.35 -5.67
C HIS A 87 -4.65 -11.41 -5.00
N VAL A 88 -4.98 -10.90 -3.82
CA VAL A 88 -4.20 -9.91 -3.11
C VAL A 88 -4.16 -10.25 -1.64
N ASN A 89 -2.98 -10.30 -1.06
CA ASN A 89 -2.77 -10.64 0.33
C ASN A 89 -1.86 -9.63 1.03
N ASP A 90 -2.17 -9.34 2.29
CA ASP A 90 -1.24 -8.70 3.22
C ASP A 90 -1.57 -9.13 4.66
N LEU A 91 -0.71 -8.81 5.63
CA LEU A 91 -0.95 -9.12 7.04
C LEU A 91 -1.83 -8.07 7.73
N GLU A 92 -1.79 -6.82 7.27
CA GLU A 92 -2.32 -5.69 8.05
C GLU A 92 -3.80 -5.39 7.75
N ASP A 93 -4.56 -5.02 8.79
CA ASP A 93 -5.98 -4.69 8.64
C ASP A 93 -6.21 -3.45 7.76
N TYR A 94 -5.36 -2.42 7.89
CA TYR A 94 -5.45 -1.25 7.00
C TYR A 94 -5.17 -1.65 5.54
N ALA A 95 -4.29 -2.62 5.29
CA ALA A 95 -3.95 -3.05 3.95
C ALA A 95 -5.14 -3.77 3.31
N GLU A 96 -5.83 -4.63 4.06
CA GLU A 96 -7.07 -5.26 3.62
C GLU A 96 -8.12 -4.20 3.20
N THR A 97 -8.38 -3.21 4.06
CA THR A 97 -9.34 -2.13 3.77
C THR A 97 -8.99 -1.34 2.51
N LEU A 98 -7.73 -0.93 2.37
CA LEU A 98 -7.26 -0.15 1.22
C LEU A 98 -7.40 -0.97 -0.08
N ASN A 99 -6.95 -2.23 -0.07
CA ASN A 99 -7.02 -3.08 -1.26
C ASN A 99 -8.48 -3.40 -1.63
N ARG A 100 -9.36 -3.64 -0.66
CA ARG A 100 -10.79 -3.83 -0.92
C ARG A 100 -11.43 -2.61 -1.58
N ALA A 101 -11.08 -1.40 -1.13
CA ALA A 101 -11.62 -0.17 -1.68
C ALA A 101 -11.07 0.15 -3.08
N TYR A 102 -9.75 0.14 -3.24
CA TYR A 102 -9.12 0.64 -4.47
C TYR A 102 -8.98 -0.42 -5.57
N LEU A 103 -9.25 -1.69 -5.28
CA LEU A 103 -9.30 -2.75 -6.29
C LEU A 103 -10.73 -3.21 -6.59
N ALA A 104 -11.76 -2.57 -6.04
CA ALA A 104 -13.13 -2.85 -6.43
C ALA A 104 -13.35 -2.60 -7.94
N ASN A 105 -14.29 -3.32 -8.56
CA ASN A 105 -14.71 -3.02 -9.92
C ASN A 105 -15.65 -1.82 -9.90
N LYS A 106 -15.45 -0.89 -10.83
CA LYS A 106 -16.23 0.35 -10.88
C LYS A 106 -17.70 0.05 -11.17
N SER A 107 -17.97 -0.99 -11.95
CA SER A 107 -19.32 -1.49 -12.29
C SER A 107 -20.10 -2.03 -11.09
N GLU A 108 -19.43 -2.41 -10.01
CA GLU A 108 -20.06 -2.96 -8.79
C GLU A 108 -20.52 -1.85 -7.82
N ILE A 109 -20.22 -0.58 -8.12
CA ILE A 109 -20.39 0.53 -7.19
C ILE A 109 -21.42 1.52 -7.73
N ASP A 110 -22.47 1.80 -6.95
CA ASP A 110 -23.26 3.01 -7.17
C ASP A 110 -22.44 4.24 -6.71
N ILE A 111 -21.75 4.86 -7.68
CA ILE A 111 -20.88 6.01 -7.47
C ILE A 111 -21.64 7.20 -6.87
N LYS A 112 -22.89 7.45 -7.30
CA LYS A 112 -23.70 8.57 -6.79
C LYS A 112 -24.04 8.36 -5.32
N LYS A 113 -24.33 7.13 -4.93
CA LYS A 113 -24.60 6.78 -3.53
C LYS A 113 -23.34 6.87 -2.67
N LEU A 114 -22.19 6.41 -3.16
CA LEU A 114 -20.90 6.57 -2.47
C LEU A 114 -20.53 8.05 -2.30
N GLU A 115 -20.71 8.87 -3.33
CA GLU A 115 -20.48 10.33 -3.27
C GLU A 115 -21.35 10.99 -2.19
N LYS A 116 -22.64 10.63 -2.11
CA LYS A 116 -23.53 11.12 -1.04
C LYS A 116 -23.01 10.78 0.35
N TYR A 117 -22.47 9.58 0.57
CA TYR A 117 -21.89 9.21 1.86
C TYR A 117 -20.61 9.97 2.18
N ILE A 118 -19.72 10.17 1.20
CA ILE A 118 -18.51 10.98 1.39
C ILE A 118 -18.87 12.43 1.75
N ASN A 119 -19.83 13.03 1.04
CA ASN A 119 -20.30 14.39 1.31
C ASN A 119 -20.93 14.49 2.71
N TRP A 120 -21.83 13.57 3.05
CA TRP A 120 -22.44 13.52 4.37
C TRP A 120 -21.39 13.37 5.50
N LEU A 121 -20.39 12.50 5.33
CA LEU A 121 -19.30 12.37 6.30
C LEU A 121 -18.54 13.68 6.45
N ASN A 122 -18.19 14.35 5.35
CA ASN A 122 -17.46 15.63 5.37
C ASN A 122 -18.26 16.77 6.02
N GLU A 123 -19.58 16.82 5.81
CA GLU A 123 -20.49 17.79 6.43
C GLU A 123 -20.68 17.56 7.93
N ASN A 124 -20.57 16.30 8.39
CA ASN A 124 -20.85 15.91 9.78
C ASN A 124 -19.58 15.62 10.60
N LYS A 125 -18.38 15.69 10.00
CA LYS A 125 -17.10 15.33 10.66
C LYS A 125 -16.79 16.11 11.94
N LEU A 126 -17.34 17.32 12.09
CA LEU A 126 -17.20 18.15 13.30
C LEU A 126 -18.44 18.12 14.22
N LYS A 127 -19.53 17.48 13.79
CA LYS A 127 -20.75 17.35 14.60
C LYS A 127 -20.60 16.13 15.51
N LEU A 128 -20.06 16.35 16.70
CA LEU A 128 -19.81 15.28 17.66
C LEU A 128 -21.13 14.76 18.24
N LYS A 129 -21.36 13.46 18.13
CA LYS A 129 -22.54 12.80 18.75
C LYS A 129 -22.40 12.57 20.26
N THR A 130 -21.19 12.68 20.80
CA THR A 130 -20.89 12.53 22.22
C THR A 130 -19.79 13.53 22.61
N ASN A 131 -19.81 13.96 23.87
CA ASN A 131 -18.77 14.78 24.48
C ASN A 131 -17.58 13.94 25.00
N GLU A 132 -17.63 12.60 24.84
CA GLU A 132 -16.52 11.73 25.18
C GLU A 132 -15.30 12.00 24.29
N ILE A 133 -14.14 12.11 24.93
CA ILE A 133 -12.85 12.28 24.26
C ILE A 133 -12.55 11.01 23.48
N GLY A 134 -12.27 11.17 22.19
CA GLY A 134 -11.94 10.06 21.30
C GLY A 134 -10.59 9.41 21.60
N PHE A 135 -10.36 8.20 21.08
CA PHE A 135 -9.13 7.46 21.36
C PHE A 135 -7.91 8.11 20.72
N ILE A 136 -8.04 8.63 19.50
CA ILE A 136 -6.96 9.32 18.79
C ILE A 136 -6.69 10.67 19.44
N GLU A 137 -7.75 11.42 19.76
CA GLU A 137 -7.69 12.69 20.49
C GLU A 137 -6.94 12.52 21.82
N LYS A 138 -7.32 11.53 22.63
CA LYS A 138 -6.73 11.31 23.95
C LYS A 138 -5.26 10.94 23.89
N ASN A 139 -4.87 10.09 22.93
CA ASN A 139 -3.58 9.39 23.00
C ASN A 139 -2.52 9.92 22.03
N TYR A 140 -2.91 10.61 20.95
CA TYR A 140 -2.02 10.94 19.82
C TYR A 140 -2.07 12.40 19.37
N ALA A 141 -2.78 13.27 20.10
CA ALA A 141 -2.78 14.71 19.87
C ALA A 141 -2.55 15.47 21.18
N PRO A 142 -2.01 16.70 21.12
CA PRO A 142 -1.93 17.56 22.29
C PRO A 142 -3.32 18.08 22.67
N LYS A 143 -3.47 18.54 23.91
CA LYS A 143 -4.69 19.23 24.35
C LYS A 143 -4.84 20.59 23.68
N ASP A 144 -3.72 21.30 23.52
CA ASP A 144 -3.61 22.60 22.88
C ASP A 144 -2.51 22.55 21.81
N ASP A 145 -2.87 22.81 20.55
CA ASP A 145 -1.95 22.72 19.42
C ASP A 145 -0.86 23.81 19.45
N ASP A 146 -1.13 24.93 20.13
CA ASP A 146 -0.22 26.08 20.21
C ASP A 146 0.53 26.14 21.56
N ASN A 147 0.17 25.27 22.52
CA ASN A 147 0.82 25.13 23.82
C ASN A 147 1.02 23.65 24.22
N VAL A 148 1.80 22.94 23.41
CA VAL A 148 2.13 21.52 23.64
C VAL A 148 2.91 21.33 24.94
N GLN A 149 2.42 20.46 25.82
CA GLN A 149 3.05 20.11 27.08
C GLN A 149 4.04 18.94 26.94
N GLN A 150 4.99 18.86 27.88
CA GLN A 150 5.94 17.76 27.93
C GLN A 150 5.22 16.42 28.11
N GLY A 151 5.59 15.42 27.29
CA GLY A 151 5.01 14.08 27.32
C GLY A 151 3.79 13.90 26.42
N GLU A 152 3.20 14.98 25.89
CA GLU A 152 2.11 14.86 24.92
C GLU A 152 2.61 14.31 23.58
N ARG A 153 1.78 13.46 22.96
CA ARG A 153 2.03 12.95 21.62
C ARG A 153 1.44 13.93 20.61
N VAL A 154 2.24 14.28 19.61
CA VAL A 154 1.88 15.31 18.62
C VAL A 154 1.89 14.69 17.24
N PHE A 155 1.14 13.61 17.03
CA PHE A 155 0.98 12.98 15.71
C PHE A 155 -0.05 13.72 14.86
N TYR A 156 -1.11 14.18 15.50
CA TYR A 156 -2.21 14.92 14.89
C TYR A 156 -2.42 16.25 15.62
N THR A 157 -3.00 17.22 14.92
CA THR A 157 -3.62 18.36 15.58
C THR A 157 -4.81 17.89 16.41
N ASN A 158 -5.13 18.60 17.49
CA ASN A 158 -6.30 18.30 18.33
C ASN A 158 -7.57 18.21 17.47
N LYS A 159 -7.74 19.14 16.54
CA LYS A 159 -8.85 19.17 15.58
C LYS A 159 -8.89 17.94 14.67
N ASN A 160 -7.78 17.54 14.06
CA ASN A 160 -7.76 16.37 13.18
C ASN A 160 -7.96 15.07 13.95
N ALA A 161 -7.48 14.98 15.18
CA ALA A 161 -7.72 13.81 16.03
C ALA A 161 -9.21 13.63 16.34
N LYS A 162 -9.90 14.71 16.73
CA LYS A 162 -11.37 14.73 16.89
C LYS A 162 -12.10 14.33 15.60
N ILE A 163 -11.66 14.84 14.44
CA ILE A 163 -12.22 14.48 13.15
C ILE A 163 -12.06 12.98 12.87
N ILE A 164 -10.87 12.41 13.12
CA ILE A 164 -10.61 10.98 12.90
C ILE A 164 -11.53 10.14 13.78
N ASP A 165 -11.61 10.43 15.08
CA ASP A 165 -12.47 9.70 16.01
C ASP A 165 -13.96 9.81 15.65
N ASN A 166 -14.41 10.99 15.24
CA ASN A 166 -15.81 11.20 14.86
C ASN A 166 -16.14 10.54 13.52
N LEU A 167 -15.33 10.73 12.48
CA LEU A 167 -15.51 10.07 11.19
C LEU A 167 -15.50 8.56 11.34
N ARG A 168 -14.63 8.01 12.18
CA ARG A 168 -14.61 6.56 12.40
C ARG A 168 -15.94 6.07 12.98
N ARG A 169 -16.53 6.77 13.94
CA ARG A 169 -17.87 6.45 14.46
C ARG A 169 -18.96 6.58 13.39
N LEU A 170 -18.97 7.67 12.64
CA LEU A 170 -19.97 7.91 11.58
C LEU A 170 -19.89 6.86 10.46
N ILE A 171 -18.69 6.36 10.12
CA ILE A 171 -18.49 5.30 9.13
C ILE A 171 -19.18 3.99 9.57
N ASP A 172 -19.35 3.73 10.87
CA ASP A 172 -20.07 2.54 11.32
C ASP A 172 -21.58 2.59 11.04
N GLU A 173 -22.12 3.76 10.73
CA GLU A 173 -23.53 3.97 10.36
C GLU A 173 -23.77 3.86 8.84
N ILE A 174 -22.70 3.87 8.04
CA ILE A 174 -22.77 3.70 6.59
C ILE A 174 -23.09 2.22 6.26
N PRO A 175 -23.88 1.92 5.21
CA PRO A 175 -24.12 0.54 4.81
C PRO A 175 -22.82 -0.23 4.52
N LYS A 176 -22.82 -1.52 4.87
CA LYS A 176 -21.62 -2.39 4.88
C LYS A 176 -20.86 -2.37 3.56
N GLU A 177 -21.58 -2.34 2.45
CA GLU A 177 -21.05 -2.32 1.10
C GLU A 177 -20.30 -1.03 0.75
N TYR A 178 -20.50 0.07 1.48
CA TYR A 178 -19.76 1.33 1.27
C TYR A 178 -18.71 1.66 2.34
N LYS A 179 -18.80 1.04 3.52
CA LYS A 179 -17.93 1.34 4.68
C LYS A 179 -16.44 1.38 4.33
N HIS A 180 -15.98 0.38 3.58
CA HIS A 180 -14.56 0.22 3.28
C HIS A 180 -14.02 1.31 2.35
N PHE A 181 -14.83 1.87 1.44
CA PHE A 181 -14.44 3.03 0.62
C PHE A 181 -14.25 4.28 1.48
N CYS A 182 -15.19 4.57 2.37
CA CYS A 182 -15.12 5.71 3.28
C CYS A 182 -13.94 5.56 4.26
N LEU A 183 -13.74 4.36 4.79
CA LEU A 183 -12.64 4.06 5.71
C LEU A 183 -11.28 4.14 5.03
N ALA A 184 -11.14 3.63 3.80
CA ALA A 184 -9.92 3.78 3.01
C ALA A 184 -9.57 5.25 2.78
N SER A 185 -10.56 6.08 2.43
CA SER A 185 -10.37 7.53 2.28
C SER A 185 -9.89 8.19 3.59
N LEU A 186 -10.47 7.80 4.74
CA LEU A 186 -10.02 8.28 6.05
C LEU A 186 -8.57 7.86 6.35
N LEU A 187 -8.20 6.60 6.08
CA LEU A 187 -6.84 6.10 6.30
C LEU A 187 -5.81 6.83 5.44
N VAL A 188 -6.13 7.11 4.17
CA VAL A 188 -5.30 7.93 3.29
C VAL A 188 -5.08 9.31 3.91
N LYS A 189 -6.15 10.00 4.31
CA LYS A 189 -6.06 11.34 4.89
C LYS A 189 -5.31 11.36 6.22
N ALA A 190 -5.55 10.38 7.10
CA ALA A 190 -4.85 10.23 8.37
C ALA A 190 -3.34 9.94 8.18
N SER A 191 -2.94 9.33 7.06
CA SER A 191 -1.52 9.12 6.74
C SER A 191 -0.83 10.36 6.13
N ILE A 192 -1.62 11.29 5.56
CA ILE A 192 -1.12 12.52 4.94
C ILE A 192 -1.05 13.65 5.96
N HIS A 193 -2.10 13.84 6.76
CA HIS A 193 -2.25 14.95 7.71
C HIS A 193 -1.70 14.57 9.09
N THR A 194 -0.42 14.18 9.12
CA THR A 194 0.28 13.75 10.35
C THR A 194 1.67 14.36 10.45
N ASN A 195 2.12 14.59 11.68
CA ASN A 195 3.40 15.19 12.05
C ASN A 195 4.54 14.17 12.08
N THR A 196 4.71 13.39 11.01
CA THR A 196 5.76 12.37 10.91
C THR A 196 6.57 12.53 9.64
N SER A 197 7.70 11.81 9.56
CA SER A 197 8.50 11.65 8.34
C SER A 197 8.08 10.41 7.52
N GLY A 198 6.84 9.95 7.67
CA GLY A 198 6.26 8.83 6.89
C GLY A 198 6.13 7.49 7.61
N VAL A 199 6.42 7.46 8.92
CA VAL A 199 6.11 6.33 9.82
C VAL A 199 5.61 6.85 11.16
N PHE A 200 4.77 6.07 11.84
CA PHE A 200 4.18 6.45 13.14
C PHE A 200 5.09 6.12 14.34
N LYS A 201 6.34 5.72 14.13
CA LYS A 201 7.30 5.47 15.22
C LYS A 201 7.76 6.72 15.96
N GLY A 202 7.51 7.90 15.42
CA GLY A 202 7.80 9.15 16.10
C GLY A 202 7.18 10.33 15.37
N PHE A 203 7.07 11.44 16.09
CA PHE A 203 6.61 12.71 15.58
C PHE A 203 7.72 13.76 15.69
N HIS A 204 7.60 14.84 14.92
CA HIS A 204 8.59 15.91 14.97
C HIS A 204 8.58 16.64 16.32
N LYS A 205 9.76 17.08 16.75
CA LYS A 205 10.01 17.69 18.06
C LYS A 205 10.87 18.94 17.92
N TYR A 206 10.75 19.85 18.88
CA TYR A 206 11.65 20.97 19.10
C TYR A 206 11.97 21.07 20.59
N ASN A 207 13.26 21.20 20.94
CA ASN A 207 13.76 21.22 22.32
C ASN A 207 13.21 20.08 23.21
N GLY A 208 13.10 18.87 22.66
CA GLY A 208 12.62 17.68 23.37
C GLY A 208 11.10 17.51 23.44
N ASN A 209 10.35 18.59 23.20
CA ASN A 209 8.87 18.59 23.20
C ASN A 209 8.31 18.39 21.79
N GLY A 210 7.07 17.92 21.71
CA GLY A 210 6.37 17.79 20.43
C GLY A 210 6.21 19.14 19.75
N HIS A 211 6.44 19.20 18.44
CA HIS A 211 6.32 20.42 17.66
C HIS A 211 5.92 20.08 16.23
N PHE A 212 4.84 20.67 15.73
CA PHE A 212 4.43 20.46 14.34
C PHE A 212 5.53 20.93 13.39
N GLY A 213 5.95 20.07 12.47
CA GLY A 213 7.03 20.37 11.51
C GLY A 213 8.45 20.45 12.10
N GLY A 214 8.61 20.22 13.41
CA GLY A 214 9.90 20.32 14.12
C GLY A 214 10.43 21.75 14.18
N ARG A 215 11.72 21.92 14.47
CA ARG A 215 12.39 23.24 14.59
C ARG A 215 12.15 24.16 13.39
N GLY A 216 12.10 23.60 12.18
CA GLY A 216 11.95 24.37 10.94
C GLY A 216 10.52 24.52 10.47
N GLU A 217 9.52 24.05 11.23
CA GLU A 217 8.10 24.18 10.88
C GLU A 217 7.77 23.66 9.47
N ASN A 218 8.41 22.55 9.09
CA ASN A 218 8.31 22.03 7.74
C ASN A 218 6.94 21.42 7.50
N ALA A 219 6.37 21.68 6.31
CA ALA A 219 5.14 21.09 5.82
C ALA A 219 3.90 21.33 6.73
N LEU A 220 3.84 22.44 7.47
CA LEU A 220 2.67 22.78 8.30
C LEU A 220 1.36 22.79 7.50
N SER A 221 1.39 23.29 6.26
CA SER A 221 0.22 23.29 5.37
C SER A 221 -0.30 21.88 5.08
N ARG A 222 0.55 20.85 5.10
CA ARG A 222 0.12 19.45 5.01
C ARG A 222 -0.30 18.93 6.39
N ILE A 223 0.50 19.17 7.42
CA ILE A 223 0.31 18.58 8.75
C ILE A 223 -0.96 19.11 9.44
N LYS A 224 -1.17 20.43 9.42
CA LYS A 224 -2.29 21.10 10.09
C LYS A 224 -3.55 21.22 9.22
N LYS A 225 -3.49 20.86 7.92
CA LYS A 225 -4.68 20.91 7.05
C LYS A 225 -5.76 19.98 7.57
N GLU A 226 -6.98 20.50 7.60
CA GLU A 226 -8.16 19.77 8.04
C GLU A 226 -8.39 18.51 7.20
N ILE A 227 -8.63 17.39 7.86
CA ILE A 227 -9.00 16.15 7.19
C ILE A 227 -10.37 16.31 6.52
N MET A 228 -10.38 16.08 5.21
CA MET A 228 -11.58 15.95 4.39
C MET A 228 -11.43 14.71 3.52
N LEU A 229 -12.45 13.86 3.51
CA LEU A 229 -12.47 12.63 2.73
C LEU A 229 -12.61 12.95 1.24
N ASP A 230 -11.79 12.31 0.42
CA ASP A 230 -11.90 12.37 -1.04
C ASP A 230 -12.75 11.21 -1.55
N MET A 231 -13.34 11.40 -2.73
CA MET A 231 -13.94 10.32 -3.50
C MET A 231 -12.82 9.36 -3.98
N PRO A 232 -12.93 8.05 -3.73
CA PRO A 232 -11.94 7.09 -4.23
C PRO A 232 -11.82 7.08 -5.76
N GLU A 233 -10.58 6.95 -6.25
CA GLU A 233 -10.28 6.70 -7.66
C GLU A 233 -10.35 5.20 -7.97
N PHE A 234 -11.05 4.85 -9.05
CA PHE A 234 -11.26 3.46 -9.48
C PHE A 234 -10.58 3.17 -10.81
N SER A 235 -10.23 1.90 -11.02
CA SER A 235 -9.62 1.45 -12.26
C SER A 235 -10.66 1.41 -13.39
N ASP A 236 -10.21 1.70 -14.62
CA ASP A 236 -10.98 1.39 -15.83
C ASP A 236 -10.85 -0.09 -16.24
N PHE A 237 -9.96 -0.85 -15.59
CA PHE A 237 -9.86 -2.30 -15.76
C PHE A 237 -10.74 -3.00 -14.74
N GLU A 238 -11.40 -4.07 -15.16
CA GLU A 238 -12.21 -4.92 -14.28
C GLU A 238 -11.77 -6.38 -14.35
N CYS A 239 -11.82 -7.05 -13.21
CA CYS A 239 -11.64 -8.49 -13.07
C CYS A 239 -12.17 -8.94 -11.70
N PRO A 240 -12.46 -10.24 -11.47
CA PRO A 240 -12.66 -10.76 -10.14
C PRO A 240 -11.45 -10.45 -9.25
N VAL A 241 -11.71 -9.92 -8.05
CA VAL A 241 -10.69 -9.58 -7.07
C VAL A 241 -10.96 -10.30 -5.75
N PHE A 242 -9.95 -11.03 -5.27
CA PHE A 242 -9.99 -11.75 -4.00
C PHE A 242 -8.96 -11.17 -3.04
N ILE A 243 -9.44 -10.65 -1.90
CA ILE A 243 -8.60 -10.04 -0.87
C ILE A 243 -8.48 -11.00 0.32
N TYR A 244 -7.24 -11.30 0.70
CA TYR A 244 -6.87 -12.16 1.83
C TYR A 244 -6.11 -11.33 2.88
N LYS A 245 -6.22 -11.75 4.14
CA LYS A 245 -5.44 -11.18 5.26
C LYS A 245 -4.79 -12.30 6.06
N GLN A 246 -3.68 -12.82 5.55
CA GLN A 246 -3.00 -14.00 6.09
C GLN A 246 -1.49 -13.89 5.94
N ASP A 247 -0.75 -14.71 6.70
CA ASP A 247 0.65 -14.97 6.38
C ASP A 247 0.71 -15.63 5.00
N VAL A 248 1.43 -15.01 4.06
CA VAL A 248 1.52 -15.50 2.69
C VAL A 248 2.13 -16.90 2.62
N ASN A 249 3.04 -17.23 3.54
CA ASN A 249 3.64 -18.56 3.63
C ASN A 249 2.59 -19.64 3.97
N GLU A 250 1.51 -19.27 4.65
CA GLU A 250 0.39 -20.16 4.91
C GLU A 250 -0.66 -20.11 3.79
N LEU A 251 -0.94 -18.92 3.26
CA LEU A 251 -1.91 -18.73 2.17
C LEU A 251 -1.58 -19.60 0.94
N VAL A 252 -0.32 -19.65 0.51
CA VAL A 252 0.07 -20.39 -0.70
C VAL A 252 -0.12 -21.90 -0.59
N LYS A 253 -0.26 -22.43 0.63
CA LYS A 253 -0.54 -23.85 0.89
C LYS A 253 -2.01 -24.20 0.71
N ASP A 254 -2.89 -23.22 0.56
CA ASP A 254 -4.31 -23.45 0.34
C ASP A 254 -4.55 -24.05 -1.06
N ASN A 255 -5.00 -25.30 -1.09
CA ASN A 255 -5.29 -26.02 -2.32
C ASN A 255 -6.49 -25.45 -3.09
N ARG A 256 -7.31 -24.58 -2.47
CA ARG A 256 -8.43 -23.89 -3.12
C ARG A 256 -7.98 -22.74 -4.02
N LEU A 257 -6.77 -22.20 -3.83
CA LEU A 257 -6.24 -21.18 -4.73
C LEU A 257 -6.06 -21.74 -6.15
N PRO A 258 -6.23 -20.93 -7.19
CA PRO A 258 -5.94 -21.37 -8.54
C PRO A 258 -4.43 -21.56 -8.75
N PHE A 259 -4.08 -22.20 -9.85
CA PHE A 259 -2.70 -22.16 -10.34
C PHE A 259 -2.45 -20.80 -11.02
N PHE A 260 -1.41 -20.09 -10.60
CA PHE A 260 -1.17 -18.72 -11.06
C PHE A 260 -0.31 -18.66 -12.32
N ASP A 261 -0.64 -17.75 -13.24
CA ASP A 261 0.27 -17.41 -14.34
C ASP A 261 1.45 -16.58 -13.82
N LEU A 262 1.16 -15.65 -12.89
CA LEU A 262 2.14 -14.77 -12.27
C LEU A 262 1.85 -14.64 -10.77
N VAL A 263 2.86 -14.82 -9.94
CA VAL A 263 2.84 -14.42 -8.53
C VAL A 263 3.87 -13.30 -8.32
N TYR A 264 3.44 -12.21 -7.70
CA TYR A 264 4.31 -11.11 -7.32
C TYR A 264 4.54 -11.11 -5.81
N TYR A 265 5.81 -11.01 -5.42
CA TYR A 265 6.22 -10.88 -4.04
C TYR A 265 7.06 -9.63 -3.81
N ASP A 266 6.72 -8.87 -2.78
CA ASP A 266 7.46 -7.70 -2.31
C ASP A 266 7.65 -7.81 -0.78
N PRO A 267 8.39 -8.83 -0.30
CA PRO A 267 8.51 -9.09 1.12
C PRO A 267 9.26 -7.94 1.83
N PRO A 268 9.03 -7.74 3.13
CA PRO A 268 9.90 -6.91 3.95
C PRO A 268 11.36 -7.33 3.78
N TYR A 269 12.24 -6.39 3.45
CA TYR A 269 13.66 -6.66 3.20
C TYR A 269 14.59 -6.11 4.28
N ASN A 270 14.05 -5.55 5.36
CA ASN A 270 14.82 -5.01 6.48
C ASN A 270 14.19 -5.37 7.84
N GLN A 271 14.86 -4.99 8.92
CA GLN A 271 14.45 -5.34 10.28
C GLN A 271 13.30 -4.47 10.83
N HIS A 272 12.83 -3.46 10.09
CA HIS A 272 11.79 -2.53 10.54
C HIS A 272 10.39 -3.07 10.21
N PRO A 273 9.62 -3.54 11.21
CA PRO A 273 8.34 -4.19 10.93
C PRO A 273 7.26 -3.18 10.57
N TYR A 274 6.51 -3.47 9.51
CA TYR A 274 5.39 -2.64 9.04
C TYR A 274 4.30 -2.47 10.10
N GLY A 275 3.90 -3.55 10.79
CA GLY A 275 2.91 -3.48 11.87
C GLY A 275 3.26 -2.46 12.95
N SER A 276 4.53 -2.37 13.33
CA SER A 276 4.99 -1.35 14.30
C SER A 276 5.18 0.05 13.70
N ASN A 277 5.44 0.17 12.40
CA ASN A 277 5.62 1.46 11.72
C ASN A 277 4.29 2.12 11.36
N TYR A 278 3.25 1.31 11.14
CA TYR A 278 1.93 1.72 10.66
C TYR A 278 0.80 1.34 11.61
N PHE A 279 1.11 0.99 12.86
CA PHE A 279 0.12 0.60 13.88
C PHE A 279 -1.04 1.60 14.00
N MET A 280 -0.77 2.91 13.86
CA MET A 280 -1.78 3.97 13.92
C MET A 280 -2.90 3.75 12.90
N LEU A 281 -2.57 3.27 11.70
CA LEU A 281 -3.56 2.99 10.67
C LEU A 281 -4.44 1.79 11.06
N ASN A 282 -3.89 0.75 11.71
CA ASN A 282 -4.69 -0.35 12.25
C ASN A 282 -5.59 0.11 13.40
N ILE A 283 -5.11 0.99 14.29
CA ILE A 283 -5.95 1.58 15.35
C ILE A 283 -7.13 2.35 14.76
N ILE A 284 -6.87 3.22 13.78
CA ILE A 284 -7.92 3.99 13.10
C ILE A 284 -8.87 3.04 12.36
N ASN A 285 -8.34 2.05 11.65
CA ASN A 285 -9.13 1.05 10.93
C ASN A 285 -10.08 0.28 11.87
N GLY A 286 -9.56 -0.21 13.00
CA GLY A 286 -10.32 -0.94 14.00
C GLY A 286 -11.40 -0.10 14.68
N GLY A 287 -11.14 1.17 14.93
CA GLY A 287 -12.11 2.12 15.51
C GLY A 287 -12.51 1.81 16.96
N LYS A 288 -11.71 1.02 17.67
CA LYS A 288 -11.91 0.65 19.07
C LYS A 288 -10.65 0.96 19.88
N PRO A 289 -10.78 1.27 21.18
CA PRO A 289 -9.64 1.40 22.07
C PRO A 289 -8.78 0.13 22.09
N VAL A 290 -7.47 0.31 22.14
CA VAL A 290 -6.49 -0.78 22.28
C VAL A 290 -5.49 -0.43 23.38
N GLU A 291 -4.83 -1.45 23.94
CA GLU A 291 -3.70 -1.20 24.82
C GLU A 291 -2.49 -0.69 24.04
N ILE A 292 -1.89 0.39 24.54
CA ILE A 292 -0.73 1.04 23.94
C ILE A 292 0.48 1.00 24.87
N GLN A 293 1.68 1.02 24.28
CA GLN A 293 2.94 1.05 25.02
C GLN A 293 3.19 2.44 25.63
N ASN A 294 3.94 2.49 26.74
CA ASN A 294 4.31 3.74 27.42
C ASN A 294 5.32 4.61 26.64
N GLY A 295 5.84 4.12 25.52
CA GLY A 295 6.83 4.84 24.71
C GLY A 295 6.26 6.06 23.98
N VAL A 296 7.18 6.88 23.45
CA VAL A 296 6.87 8.13 22.72
C VAL A 296 5.84 7.92 21.63
N SER A 297 5.93 6.81 20.89
CA SER A 297 5.01 6.55 19.78
C SER A 297 3.65 6.02 20.24
N GLY A 298 3.55 5.40 21.41
CA GLY A 298 2.31 4.75 21.85
C GLY A 298 1.89 3.59 20.95
N ILE A 299 2.84 2.78 20.47
CA ILE A 299 2.54 1.65 19.60
C ILE A 299 1.56 0.70 20.32
N ALA A 300 0.57 0.15 19.60
CA ALA A 300 -0.26 -0.92 20.14
C ALA A 300 0.60 -2.04 20.74
N LYS A 301 0.19 -2.64 21.86
CA LYS A 301 0.93 -3.76 22.46
C LYS A 301 0.94 -4.97 21.53
N GLU A 302 -0.22 -5.26 20.95
CA GLU A 302 -0.39 -6.30 19.94
C GLU A 302 -0.25 -5.71 18.54
N TRP A 303 0.67 -6.25 17.74
CA TRP A 303 0.91 -5.88 16.35
C TRP A 303 1.59 -7.03 15.60
N ASN A 304 1.34 -7.09 14.28
CA ASN A 304 1.81 -8.20 13.43
C ASN A 304 3.33 -8.21 13.21
N ARG A 305 3.95 -9.38 13.36
CA ARG A 305 5.39 -9.57 13.15
C ARG A 305 5.62 -10.44 11.92
N SER A 306 6.36 -9.94 10.94
CA SER A 306 6.72 -10.73 9.76
C SER A 306 7.98 -11.55 10.02
N VAL A 307 7.96 -12.81 9.56
CA VAL A 307 9.14 -13.69 9.53
C VAL A 307 10.28 -13.12 8.69
N TYR A 308 9.96 -12.26 7.72
CA TYR A 308 10.92 -11.59 6.84
C TYR A 308 11.69 -10.44 7.51
N ASN A 309 11.38 -10.08 8.77
CA ASN A 309 12.18 -9.10 9.52
C ASN A 309 13.41 -9.72 10.22
N LYS A 310 13.61 -11.05 10.17
CA LYS A 310 14.72 -11.75 10.83
C LYS A 310 15.51 -12.60 9.84
N ARG A 311 16.81 -12.33 9.67
CA ARG A 311 17.64 -12.89 8.58
C ARG A 311 17.55 -14.40 8.42
N LYS A 312 17.92 -15.17 9.45
CA LYS A 312 17.92 -16.64 9.40
C LYS A 312 16.54 -17.23 9.09
N ILE A 313 15.49 -16.57 9.57
CA ILE A 313 14.11 -17.03 9.37
C ILE A 313 13.63 -16.65 7.95
N ALA A 314 13.98 -15.45 7.47
CA ALA A 314 13.64 -14.97 6.14
C ALA A 314 14.20 -15.87 5.02
N GLU A 315 15.43 -16.39 5.17
CA GLU A 315 16.04 -17.33 4.22
C GLU A 315 15.19 -18.60 4.07
N ASN A 316 14.84 -19.24 5.19
CA ASN A 316 14.01 -20.44 5.21
C ASN A 316 12.58 -20.17 4.72
N ALA A 317 11.99 -19.05 5.17
CA ALA A 317 10.65 -18.65 4.76
C ALA A 317 10.57 -18.36 3.26
N MET A 318 11.58 -17.70 2.67
CA MET A 318 11.65 -17.49 1.22
C MET A 318 11.77 -18.82 0.47
N ASN A 319 12.65 -19.72 0.92
CA ASN A 319 12.79 -21.03 0.29
C ASN A 319 11.47 -21.81 0.29
N GLN A 320 10.79 -21.87 1.44
CA GLN A 320 9.50 -22.57 1.58
C GLN A 320 8.40 -21.88 0.75
N LEU A 321 8.34 -20.55 0.75
CA LEU A 321 7.38 -19.79 -0.04
C LEU A 321 7.49 -20.18 -1.52
N LEU A 322 8.70 -20.18 -2.08
CA LEU A 322 8.90 -20.55 -3.48
C LEU A 322 8.59 -22.01 -3.77
N ALA A 323 8.84 -22.93 -2.84
CA ALA A 323 8.47 -24.33 -2.98
C ALA A 323 6.94 -24.50 -3.10
N ASP A 324 6.19 -23.92 -2.16
CA ASP A 324 4.74 -24.10 -2.03
C ASP A 324 3.94 -23.30 -3.07
N THR A 325 4.53 -22.24 -3.64
CA THR A 325 3.83 -21.39 -4.61
C THR A 325 3.54 -22.13 -5.93
N ARG A 326 2.25 -22.34 -6.23
CA ARG A 326 1.77 -22.95 -7.48
C ARG A 326 1.64 -21.91 -8.60
N ALA A 327 2.71 -21.69 -9.36
CA ALA A 327 2.73 -20.68 -10.43
C ALA A 327 3.66 -21.01 -11.60
N LYS A 328 3.41 -20.40 -12.77
CA LYS A 328 4.35 -20.40 -13.91
C LYS A 328 5.52 -19.44 -13.69
N PHE A 329 5.19 -18.20 -13.35
CA PHE A 329 6.18 -17.15 -13.08
C PHE A 329 6.03 -16.62 -11.66
N ILE A 330 7.16 -16.38 -11.01
CA ILE A 330 7.24 -15.65 -9.75
C ILE A 330 8.14 -14.43 -9.97
N ALA A 331 7.59 -13.23 -9.77
CA ALA A 331 8.33 -11.98 -9.81
C ALA A 331 8.54 -11.49 -8.38
N ILE A 332 9.79 -11.20 -7.99
CA ILE A 332 10.11 -10.78 -6.62
C ILE A 332 10.83 -9.45 -6.66
N SER A 333 10.19 -8.42 -6.09
CA SER A 333 10.87 -7.16 -5.79
C SER A 333 11.76 -7.31 -4.58
N TYR A 334 13.00 -6.87 -4.72
CA TYR A 334 13.97 -6.90 -3.65
C TYR A 334 14.95 -5.73 -3.75
N ASN A 335 15.67 -5.48 -2.66
CA ASN A 335 16.71 -4.47 -2.62
C ASN A 335 18.08 -5.16 -2.51
N ASN A 336 19.12 -4.56 -3.10
CA ASN A 336 20.49 -5.09 -3.01
C ASN A 336 21.06 -5.11 -1.59
N GLU A 337 20.51 -4.32 -0.67
CA GLU A 337 20.80 -4.30 0.77
C GLU A 337 19.81 -5.15 1.61
N GLY A 338 19.05 -6.03 0.95
CA GLY A 338 18.04 -6.84 1.62
C GLY A 338 18.61 -7.85 2.63
N ILE A 339 17.78 -8.23 3.59
CA ILE A 339 18.14 -9.10 4.71
C ILE A 339 18.66 -10.49 4.29
N ILE A 340 18.21 -11.00 3.15
CA ILE A 340 18.72 -12.22 2.51
C ILE A 340 19.83 -11.82 1.55
N PRO A 341 21.07 -12.30 1.76
CA PRO A 341 22.18 -11.98 0.87
C PRO A 341 21.91 -12.40 -0.58
N ILE A 342 22.31 -11.58 -1.55
CA ILE A 342 22.07 -11.83 -2.99
C ILE A 342 22.58 -13.20 -3.45
N ASN A 343 23.75 -13.64 -2.97
CA ASN A 343 24.30 -14.95 -3.32
C ASN A 343 23.44 -16.11 -2.77
N VAL A 344 22.86 -15.95 -1.58
CA VAL A 344 21.90 -16.91 -1.02
C VAL A 344 20.59 -16.86 -1.80
N PHE A 345 20.09 -15.67 -2.14
CA PHE A 345 18.88 -15.49 -2.94
C PHE A 345 18.97 -16.18 -4.31
N LYS A 346 20.10 -16.01 -5.02
CA LYS A 346 20.40 -16.72 -6.27
C LYS A 346 20.38 -18.23 -6.09
N LYS A 347 20.99 -18.76 -5.02
CA LYS A 347 20.99 -20.20 -4.72
C LYS A 347 19.58 -20.73 -4.46
N ILE A 348 18.73 -19.95 -3.78
CA ILE A 348 17.32 -20.30 -3.54
C ILE A 348 16.58 -20.37 -4.89
N LEU A 349 16.62 -19.30 -5.70
CA LEU A 349 15.91 -19.26 -6.99
C LEU A 349 16.34 -20.37 -7.95
N SER A 350 17.64 -20.67 -8.05
CA SER A 350 18.18 -21.69 -8.95
C SER A 350 17.66 -23.11 -8.67
N GLN A 351 17.15 -23.38 -7.46
CA GLN A 351 16.55 -24.69 -7.14
C GLN A 351 15.22 -24.88 -7.89
N TYR A 352 14.44 -23.80 -8.02
CA TYR A 352 13.05 -23.87 -8.49
C TYR A 352 12.88 -23.57 -9.98
N GLY A 353 13.89 -23.06 -10.68
CA GLY A 353 13.78 -22.83 -12.11
C GLY A 353 14.80 -21.89 -12.71
N LYS A 354 14.52 -21.45 -13.95
CA LYS A 354 15.34 -20.47 -14.65
C LYS A 354 14.94 -19.09 -14.15
N TRP A 355 15.91 -18.27 -13.80
CA TRP A 355 15.63 -16.91 -13.36
C TRP A 355 16.42 -15.90 -14.18
N GLU A 356 15.88 -14.70 -14.24
CA GLU A 356 16.53 -13.51 -14.77
C GLU A 356 16.40 -12.36 -13.76
N LEU A 357 17.29 -11.39 -13.87
CA LEU A 357 17.33 -10.22 -13.00
C LEU A 357 17.21 -8.96 -13.83
N MET A 358 16.22 -8.13 -13.50
CA MET A 358 16.14 -6.74 -13.95
C MET A 358 16.61 -5.83 -12.82
N GLU A 359 17.32 -4.75 -13.14
CA GLU A 359 17.82 -3.78 -12.17
C GLU A 359 17.47 -2.34 -12.58
N GLN A 360 17.22 -1.48 -11.59
CA GLN A 360 17.10 -0.03 -11.77
C GLN A 360 17.68 0.73 -10.58
N ASP A 361 18.35 1.85 -10.84
CA ASP A 361 18.77 2.81 -9.80
C ASP A 361 17.56 3.39 -9.06
N TYR A 362 17.65 3.49 -7.73
CA TYR A 362 16.62 4.07 -6.87
C TYR A 362 17.21 4.90 -5.71
N ASN A 363 16.52 5.95 -5.30
CA ASN A 363 17.02 6.85 -4.25
C ASN A 363 16.86 6.23 -2.86
N THR A 364 17.88 6.34 -2.01
CA THR A 364 17.80 5.86 -0.62
C THR A 364 16.79 6.65 0.22
N TYR A 365 16.09 5.96 1.15
CA TYR A 365 15.20 6.61 2.11
C TYR A 365 15.99 7.43 3.14
N ARG A 366 15.67 8.72 3.28
CA ARG A 366 16.44 9.71 4.07
C ARG A 366 15.77 10.14 5.39
N GLY A 367 14.81 9.38 5.91
CA GLY A 367 14.11 9.73 7.17
C GLY A 367 14.87 9.40 8.48
N SER A 368 16.14 9.01 8.42
CA SER A 368 16.95 8.61 9.59
C SER A 368 18.06 9.62 9.88
N ARG A 369 18.46 9.75 11.15
CA ARG A 369 19.52 10.69 11.62
C ARG A 369 20.95 10.24 11.27
N ASN A 370 21.15 8.99 10.85
CA ASN A 370 22.48 8.43 10.55
C ASN A 370 22.64 8.22 9.04
N LEU A 371 22.92 9.31 8.29
CA LEU A 371 23.02 9.29 6.81
C LEU A 371 24.42 9.64 6.28
N HIS A 372 25.39 9.93 7.16
CA HIS A 372 26.64 10.58 6.75
C HIS A 372 27.53 9.72 5.83
N ASP A 373 27.35 8.39 5.83
CA ASP A 373 28.16 7.43 5.05
C ASP A 373 27.33 6.47 4.17
N ARG A 374 26.04 6.76 3.93
CA ARG A 374 25.19 5.87 3.13
C ARG A 374 25.12 6.31 1.68
N ASP A 375 25.30 5.36 0.76
CA ASP A 375 25.20 5.62 -0.67
C ASP A 375 23.87 6.30 -1.04
N ILE A 376 23.95 7.24 -1.97
CA ILE A 376 22.80 8.06 -2.39
C ILE A 376 21.79 7.22 -3.20
N LYS A 377 22.25 6.10 -3.77
CA LYS A 377 21.48 5.21 -4.62
C LYS A 377 21.56 3.77 -4.13
N VAL A 378 20.41 3.10 -4.05
CA VAL A 378 20.28 1.65 -3.94
C VAL A 378 19.80 1.10 -5.27
N LYS A 379 20.03 -0.19 -5.52
CA LYS A 379 19.48 -0.86 -6.69
C LYS A 379 18.18 -1.56 -6.32
N GLU A 380 17.12 -1.21 -7.03
CA GLU A 380 15.87 -1.96 -7.01
C GLU A 380 16.00 -3.13 -7.98
N LEU A 381 15.73 -4.33 -7.47
CA LEU A 381 15.90 -5.60 -8.15
C LEU A 381 14.52 -6.21 -8.40
N LEU A 382 14.29 -6.68 -9.62
CA LEU A 382 13.15 -7.53 -9.93
C LEU A 382 13.67 -8.88 -10.43
N TRP A 383 13.54 -9.89 -9.57
CA TRP A 383 13.87 -11.27 -9.91
C TRP A 383 12.67 -11.90 -10.58
N ILE A 384 12.83 -12.41 -11.80
CA ILE A 384 11.77 -13.12 -12.51
C ILE A 384 12.19 -14.57 -12.61
N LEU A 385 11.48 -15.44 -11.89
CA LEU A 385 11.65 -16.88 -11.87
C LEU A 385 10.59 -17.52 -12.75
N GLU A 386 11.01 -18.22 -13.80
CA GLU A 386 10.21 -19.20 -14.53
C GLU A 386 10.33 -20.53 -13.80
N LYS A 387 9.26 -20.92 -13.09
CA LYS A 387 9.27 -22.10 -12.24
C LYS A 387 9.26 -23.36 -13.11
N LYS A 388 10.09 -24.35 -12.75
CA LYS A 388 10.01 -25.69 -13.34
C LYS A 388 8.60 -26.21 -13.07
N THR A 389 7.87 -26.55 -14.12
CA THR A 389 6.57 -27.21 -13.97
C THR A 389 6.83 -28.53 -13.24
N ALA A 390 6.20 -28.72 -12.09
CA ALA A 390 6.26 -29.99 -11.36
C ALA A 390 5.51 -31.08 -12.11
#